data_AF-A0A958M965-F1
#
_entry.id   AF-A0A958M965-F1
#
_cell.length_a   1.000
_cell.length_b   1.000
_cell.length_c   1.000
_cell.angle_alpha   90.00
_cell.angle_beta   90.00
_cell.angle_gamma   90.00
#
_symmetry.space_group_name_H-M   'P 1'
#
loop_
_entity.id
_entity.type
_entity.pdbx_description
1 polymer ?
#
loop_
_entity_poly.entity_id
_entity_poly.type
_entity_poly.pdbx_seq_one_letter_code
_entity_poly.pdbx_strand_id
1 'polypeptide(L)' 'MGKQTDHITPKLQEFIADQHVFFVGTAMKEGRINISPKGMDTLRVTGPNSLVWLNLTGSGNE' A
#
# COMPACT_ATOMS: atom_id res chain seq x y z
N MET A 1 -7.54 2.46 -17.83
CA MET A 1 -8.02 3.15 -16.62
C MET A 1 -8.44 2.08 -15.60
N GLY A 2 -8.08 2.23 -14.33
CA GLY A 2 -8.50 1.27 -13.29
C GLY A 2 -10.00 1.38 -12.96
N LYS A 3 -10.62 0.29 -12.51
CA LYS A 3 -11.99 0.28 -12.00
C LYS A 3 -11.99 0.86 -10.58
N GLN A 4 -12.86 1.83 -10.31
CA GLN A 4 -13.09 2.31 -8.95
C GLN A 4 -14.03 1.37 -8.21
N THR A 5 -13.74 1.13 -6.93
CA THR A 5 -14.53 0.29 -6.03
C THR A 5 -14.64 0.98 -4.69
N ASP A 6 -15.80 0.88 -4.04
CA ASP A 6 -16.04 1.57 -2.77
C ASP A 6 -15.34 0.92 -1.58
N HIS A 7 -14.91 -0.35 -1.70
CA HIS A 7 -14.22 -1.11 -0.66
C HIS A 7 -13.34 -2.21 -1.24
N ILE A 8 -12.44 -2.74 -0.41
CA ILE A 8 -11.59 -3.90 -0.67
C ILE A 8 -12.49 -5.14 -0.61
N THR A 9 -12.77 -5.73 -1.77
CA THR A 9 -13.49 -7.00 -1.88
C THR A 9 -12.62 -8.18 -1.42
N PRO A 10 -13.20 -9.34 -1.08
CA PRO A 10 -12.43 -10.55 -0.73
C PRO A 10 -11.38 -10.92 -1.80
N LYS A 11 -11.75 -10.81 -3.08
CA LYS A 11 -10.82 -11.05 -4.20
C LYS A 11 -9.63 -10.08 -4.21
N LEU A 12 -9.87 -8.80 -3.89
CA LEU A 12 -8.78 -7.82 -3.79
C LEU A 12 -7.92 -8.07 -2.56
N GLN A 13 -8.52 -8.51 -1.45
CA GLN A 13 -7.77 -8.85 -0.24
C GLN A 13 -6.82 -10.04 -0.47
N GLU A 14 -7.30 -11.10 -1.14
CA GLU A 14 -6.45 -12.23 -1.57
C GLU A 14 -5.31 -11.75 -2.47
N PHE A 15 -5.64 -10.97 -3.50
CA PHE A 15 -4.64 -10.38 -4.39
C PHE A 15 -3.57 -9.58 -3.64
N ILE A 16 -3.98 -8.74 -2.68
CA ILE A 16 -3.07 -7.93 -1.85
C ILE A 16 -2.17 -8.83 -1.00
N ALA A 17 -2.73 -9.90 -0.40
CA ALA A 17 -1.98 -10.83 0.45
C ALA A 17 -0.89 -11.60 -0.32
N ASP A 18 -1.07 -11.82 -1.62
CA ASP A 18 -0.08 -12.49 -2.48
C ASP A 18 1.08 -11.58 -2.91
N GLN A 19 1.02 -10.26 -2.64
CA GLN A 19 2.05 -9.32 -3.08
C GLN A 19 3.22 -9.26 -2.09
N HIS A 20 4.42 -9.58 -2.59
CA HIS A 20 5.67 -9.48 -1.82
C HIS A 20 6.19 -8.04 -1.68
N VAL A 21 5.71 -7.14 -2.54
CA VAL A 21 6.12 -5.73 -2.64
C VAL A 21 4.90 -4.86 -2.86
N PHE A 22 4.86 -3.70 -2.23
CA PHE A 22 3.88 -2.65 -2.45
C PHE A 22 4.55 -1.28 -2.37
N PHE A 23 3.88 -0.23 -2.84
CA PHE A 23 4.44 1.12 -2.85
C PHE A 23 3.53 2.05 -2.06
N VAL A 24 4.14 2.91 -1.24
CA VAL A 24 3.43 3.98 -0.54
C VAL A 24 3.79 5.30 -1.20
N GLY A 25 2.78 5.99 -1.73
CA GLY A 25 2.91 7.31 -2.30
C GLY A 25 2.37 8.38 -1.36
N THR A 26 3.20 9.36 -0.99
CA THR A 26 2.79 10.52 -0.19
C THR A 26 2.96 11.79 -0.99
N ALA A 27 1.98 12.67 -0.89
CA ALA A 27 1.97 13.95 -1.58
C ALA A 27 1.61 15.06 -0.59
N MET A 28 2.39 16.13 -0.62
CA MET A 28 2.01 17.41 -0.03
C MET A 28 1.15 18.19 -1.05
N LYS A 29 0.51 19.27 -0.59
CA LYS A 29 -0.39 20.09 -1.41
C LYS A 29 0.32 20.67 -2.65
N GLU A 30 1.58 21.08 -2.53
CA GLU A 30 2.42 21.55 -3.63
C GLU A 30 3.81 20.92 -3.55
N GLY A 31 4.38 20.42 -4.64
CA GLY A 31 5.73 19.85 -4.66
C GLY A 31 5.80 18.49 -5.36
N ARG A 32 6.81 17.68 -5.01
CA ARG A 32 7.03 16.35 -5.59
C ARG A 32 6.38 15.26 -4.72
N ILE A 33 5.83 14.25 -5.38
CA ILE A 33 5.33 13.03 -4.73
C ILE A 33 6.54 12.18 -4.32
N ASN A 34 6.54 11.69 -3.08
CA ASN A 34 7.46 10.65 -2.65
C ASN A 34 6.81 9.28 -2.89
N ILE A 35 7.54 8.37 -3.52
CA ILE A 35 7.13 6.97 -3.68
C ILE A 35 8.19 6.10 -3.02
N SER A 36 7.78 5.30 -2.04
CA SER A 36 8.69 4.41 -1.31
C SER A 36 8.27 2.94 -1.50
N PRO A 37 9.17 2.05 -1.96
CA PRO A 37 8.91 0.62 -1.95
C PRO A 37 8.84 0.11 -0.51
N LYS A 38 7.92 -0.82 -0.28
CA LYS A 38 7.73 -1.60 0.94
C LYS A 38 7.54 -3.06 0.53
N GLY A 39 7.70 -3.98 1.44
CA GLY A 39 7.56 -5.40 1.15
C GLY A 39 7.73 -6.22 2.40
N MET A 40 8.04 -7.51 2.22
CA MET A 40 7.96 -8.50 3.29
C MET A 40 6.51 -8.69 3.77
N ASP A 41 6.34 -9.50 4.81
CA ASP A 41 5.03 -9.79 5.38
C ASP A 41 4.52 -8.66 6.32
N THR A 42 4.47 -7.43 5.80
CA THR A 42 4.21 -6.23 6.63
C THR A 42 2.88 -5.55 6.34
N LEU A 43 2.08 -5.99 5.37
CA LEU A 43 0.81 -5.36 4.99
C LEU A 43 -0.38 -6.24 5.44
N ARG A 44 -1.39 -5.63 6.08
CA ARG A 44 -2.62 -6.31 6.49
C ARG A 44 -3.85 -5.48 6.17
N VAL A 45 -4.85 -6.10 5.55
CA VAL A 45 -6.20 -5.53 5.44
C VAL A 45 -6.93 -5.80 6.76
N THR A 46 -7.38 -4.74 7.43
CA THR A 46 -8.06 -4.83 8.73
C THR A 46 -9.57 -4.64 8.63
N GLY A 47 -10.07 -4.24 7.45
CA GLY A 47 -11.49 -4.04 7.17
C GLY A 47 -11.74 -3.61 5.72
N PRO A 48 -13.01 -3.39 5.33
CA PRO A 48 -13.38 -3.11 3.94
C PRO A 48 -12.71 -1.85 3.38
N ASN A 49 -12.36 -0.88 4.22
CA ASN A 49 -11.73 0.38 3.83
C ASN A 49 -10.48 0.70 4.65
N SER A 50 -9.91 -0.30 5.32
CA SER A 50 -8.80 -0.10 6.25
C SER A 50 -7.74 -1.16 6.07
N LEU A 51 -6.49 -0.69 6.10
CA LEU A 51 -5.31 -1.52 6.11
C LEU A 51 -4.27 -0.89 7.03
N VAL A 52 -3.31 -1.69 7.45
CA VAL A 52 -2.15 -1.25 8.21
C VAL A 52 -0.91 -1.85 7.59
N TRP A 53 0.21 -1.14 7.68
CA TRP A 53 1.51 -1.71 7.39
C TRP A 53 2.54 -1.35 8.44
N LEU A 54 3.52 -2.22 8.62
CA LEU A 54 4.69 -1.91 9.45
C LEU A 54 5.69 -1.10 8.64
N ASN A 55 6.02 0.08 9.15
CA ASN A 55 7.12 0.87 8.62
C ASN A 55 8.40 0.41 9.31
N LEU A 56 9.14 -0.48 8.64
CA LEU A 56 10.43 -0.97 9.13
C LEU A 56 11.53 0.09 8.90
N THR A 57 12.79 -0.34 8.72
CA THR A 57 13.90 0.56 8.43
C THR A 57 13.64 1.39 7.16
N GLY A 58 14.34 2.53 7.05
CA GLY A 58 14.16 3.52 5.98
C GLY A 58 14.08 2.91 4.57
N SER A 59 13.46 3.65 3.64
CA SER A 59 13.03 3.20 2.30
C SER A 59 14.11 2.60 1.39
N GLY A 60 15.37 2.54 1.83
CA GLY A 60 16.53 2.12 1.03
C GLY A 60 16.73 2.99 -0.21
N ASN A 61 16.03 4.13 -0.27
CA ASN A 61 15.95 5.03 -1.41
C ASN A 61 16.74 6.30 -1.06
N GLU A 62 18.03 6.10 -0.77
CA GLU A 62 19.08 7.12 -0.70
C GLU A 62 20.22 6.73 -1.63
#